data_AF-A0A3S5D833-F1
#
_entry.id   AF-A0A3S5D833-F1
#
_cell.length_a   1.000
_cell.length_b   1.000
_cell.length_c   1.000
_cell.angle_alpha   90.00
_cell.angle_beta   90.00
_cell.angle_gamma   90.00
#
_symmetry.space_group_name_H-M   'P 1'
#
loop_
_entity.id
_entity.type
_entity.pdbx_description
1 polymer ?
#
loop_
_entity_poly.entity_id
_entity_poly.type
_entity_poly.pdbx_seq_one_letter_code
_entity_poly.pdbx_strand_id
1 'polypeptide(L)'
;MVDPGGEAEKLQAAVAEAGVTLTQILLTHGHLDHVGAAAELAEHYQVPIYGPDKEDAFWLDGLPAQSRMFGLEECAPLTPTRWLAEGDTVQVGAMTLKVLHCPGHTPGHIVFINDEARLALVGDVLFNGGVGRTDFPRGDHQALINAIHSKLLPQGDDMAFIPGHGPMSTFGQERLHNPFLREEPAVW
;
A
#
# COMPACT_ATOMS: atom_id res chain seq x y z
N MET A 1 5.55 10.45 2.69
CA MET A 1 4.17 10.13 3.11
C MET A 1 3.73 8.92 2.32
N VAL A 2 3.08 7.94 2.95
CA VAL A 2 2.59 6.73 2.26
C VAL A 2 1.08 6.81 2.17
N ASP A 3 0.53 6.53 0.99
CA ASP A 3 -0.90 6.45 0.69
C ASP A 3 -1.76 7.65 1.18
N PRO A 4 -1.50 8.89 0.70
CA PRO A 4 -2.36 10.03 1.01
C PRO A 4 -3.72 9.95 0.29
N GLY A 5 -4.66 9.24 0.90
CA GLY A 5 -5.99 8.95 0.37
C GLY A 5 -6.97 10.12 0.21
N GLY A 6 -6.78 11.19 0.98
CA GLY A 6 -7.74 12.30 1.06
C GLY A 6 -7.39 13.24 2.21
N GLU A 7 -8.32 14.16 2.54
CA GLU A 7 -8.17 15.13 3.63
C GLU A 7 -6.82 15.89 3.59
N ALA A 8 -6.44 16.44 2.43
CA ALA A 8 -5.11 17.02 2.19
C ALA A 8 -4.71 18.10 3.23
N GLU A 9 -5.64 18.97 3.64
CA GLU A 9 -5.38 19.99 4.68
C GLU A 9 -4.98 19.38 6.02
N LYS A 10 -5.63 18.28 6.43
CA LYS A 10 -5.33 17.54 7.66
C LYS A 10 -3.96 16.88 7.57
N LEU A 11 -3.62 16.33 6.40
CA LEU A 11 -2.29 15.77 6.15
C LEU A 11 -1.20 16.86 6.15
N GLN A 12 -1.49 18.04 5.61
CA GLN A 12 -0.58 19.20 5.69
C GLN A 12 -0.36 19.64 7.15
N ALA A 13 -1.42 19.73 7.94
CA ALA A 13 -1.33 20.05 9.36
C ALA A 13 -0.49 19.02 10.14
N ALA A 14 -0.65 17.72 9.84
CA ALA A 14 0.13 16.66 10.47
C ALA A 14 1.64 16.73 10.12
N VAL A 15 1.97 17.07 8.87
CA VAL A 15 3.37 17.30 8.46
C VAL A 15 3.97 18.49 9.21
N ALA A 16 3.21 19.59 9.33
CA ALA A 16 3.65 20.79 10.05
C ALA A 16 3.83 20.53 11.55
N GLU A 17 2.90 19.79 12.19
CA GLU A 17 2.98 19.41 13.60
C GLU A 17 4.18 18.49 13.89
N ALA A 18 4.44 17.54 13.00
CA ALA A 18 5.60 16.65 13.11
C ALA A 18 6.94 17.38 12.93
N GLY A 19 6.94 18.59 12.36
CA GLY A 19 8.15 19.38 12.12
C GLY A 19 9.13 18.72 11.15
N VAL A 20 8.63 17.89 10.23
CA VAL A 20 9.43 17.14 9.26
C VAL A 20 9.41 17.79 7.88
N THR A 21 10.49 17.60 7.12
CA THR A 21 10.51 17.95 5.69
C THR A 21 9.96 16.78 4.87
N LEU A 22 8.82 16.97 4.21
CA LEU A 22 8.31 15.99 3.25
C LEU A 22 9.21 15.99 2.00
N THR A 23 9.75 14.82 1.63
CA THR A 23 10.63 14.69 0.46
C THR A 23 10.01 13.93 -0.70
N GLN A 24 8.97 13.13 -0.44
CA GLN A 24 8.32 12.26 -1.44
C GLN A 24 7.00 11.68 -0.90
N ILE A 25 6.13 11.32 -1.85
CA ILE A 25 4.92 10.53 -1.63
C ILE A 25 5.16 9.13 -2.21
N LEU A 26 4.74 8.10 -1.48
CA LEU A 26 4.85 6.70 -1.87
C LEU A 26 3.45 6.08 -1.94
N LEU A 27 3.18 5.33 -3.00
CA LEU A 27 1.89 4.67 -3.22
C LEU A 27 2.06 3.15 -3.20
N THR A 28 1.24 2.46 -2.40
CA THR A 28 1.19 1.00 -2.38
C THR A 28 0.40 0.45 -3.57
N HIS A 29 -0.71 1.09 -3.93
CA HIS A 29 -1.58 0.69 -5.05
C HIS A 29 -2.47 1.83 -5.55
N GLY A 30 -3.24 1.58 -6.60
CA GLY A 30 -3.98 2.61 -7.35
C GLY A 30 -5.41 2.94 -6.90
N HIS A 31 -5.88 2.47 -5.73
CA HIS A 31 -7.24 2.78 -5.28
C HIS A 31 -7.37 4.21 -4.72
N LEU A 32 -8.56 4.79 -4.95
CA LEU A 32 -8.88 6.18 -4.65
C LEU A 32 -8.55 6.59 -3.21
N ASP A 33 -8.94 5.77 -2.24
CA ASP A 33 -8.77 6.03 -0.81
C ASP A 33 -7.33 5.90 -0.32
N HIS A 34 -6.39 5.58 -1.22
CA HIS A 34 -4.94 5.61 -0.97
C HIS A 34 -4.21 6.71 -1.74
N VAL A 35 -4.82 7.27 -2.80
CA VAL A 35 -4.13 8.20 -3.70
C VAL A 35 -4.84 9.55 -3.88
N GLY A 36 -6.04 9.72 -3.32
CA GLY A 36 -6.93 10.84 -3.62
C GLY A 36 -6.35 12.24 -3.34
N ALA A 37 -5.43 12.37 -2.37
CA ALA A 37 -4.73 13.62 -2.07
C ALA A 37 -3.28 13.65 -2.61
N ALA A 38 -2.81 12.61 -3.30
CA ALA A 38 -1.42 12.49 -3.72
C ALA A 38 -0.97 13.61 -4.65
N ALA A 39 -1.77 13.95 -5.66
CA ALA A 39 -1.44 14.99 -6.63
C ALA A 39 -1.38 16.38 -5.97
N GLU A 40 -2.40 16.73 -5.18
CA GLU A 40 -2.48 18.01 -4.47
C GLU A 40 -1.29 18.19 -3.53
N LEU A 41 -0.95 17.16 -2.75
CA LEU A 41 0.18 17.22 -1.81
C LEU A 41 1.52 17.25 -2.53
N ALA A 42 1.67 16.52 -3.64
CA ALA A 42 2.90 16.57 -4.45
C ALA A 42 3.13 17.98 -5.01
N GLU A 43 2.08 18.63 -5.51
CA GLU A 43 2.16 20.01 -5.99
C GLU A 43 2.44 20.99 -4.84
N HIS A 44 1.73 20.87 -3.71
CA HIS A 44 1.92 21.75 -2.56
C HIS A 44 3.36 21.71 -2.04
N TYR A 45 3.92 20.51 -1.85
CA TYR A 45 5.26 20.33 -1.28
C TYR A 45 6.37 20.29 -2.35
N GLN A 46 6.04 20.30 -3.63
CA GLN A 46 6.97 20.17 -4.75
C GLN A 46 7.83 18.89 -4.65
N VAL A 47 7.18 17.76 -4.37
CA VAL A 47 7.82 16.46 -4.15
C VAL A 47 7.38 15.42 -5.19
N PRO A 48 8.23 14.44 -5.53
CA PRO A 48 7.86 13.37 -6.44
C PRO A 48 6.88 12.38 -5.80
N ILE A 49 6.14 11.68 -6.66
CA ILE A 49 5.29 10.54 -6.32
C ILE A 49 5.96 9.28 -6.86
N TYR A 50 6.24 8.30 -6.00
CA TYR A 50 6.78 7.00 -6.38
C TYR A 50 5.78 5.87 -6.10
N GLY A 51 5.77 4.88 -6.98
CA GLY A 51 4.86 3.75 -6.89
C GLY A 51 3.48 4.06 -7.52
N PRO A 52 2.59 3.07 -7.58
CA PRO A 52 2.83 1.67 -7.24
C PRO A 52 3.61 0.95 -8.37
N ASP A 53 3.44 -0.36 -8.54
CA ASP A 53 3.90 -1.03 -9.75
C ASP A 53 3.04 -0.64 -10.97
N LYS A 54 3.64 -0.66 -12.15
CA LYS A 54 3.03 -0.19 -13.41
C LYS A 54 1.77 -0.97 -13.78
N GLU A 55 1.59 -2.19 -13.27
CA GLU A 55 0.38 -2.98 -13.51
C GLU A 55 -0.90 -2.30 -12.97
N ASP A 56 -0.78 -1.34 -12.05
CA ASP A 56 -1.87 -0.52 -11.50
C ASP A 56 -2.12 0.79 -12.26
N ALA A 57 -1.45 1.04 -13.38
CA ALA A 57 -1.67 2.24 -14.18
C ALA A 57 -3.14 2.43 -14.58
N PHE A 58 -3.86 1.36 -14.90
CA PHE A 58 -5.29 1.43 -15.24
C PHE A 58 -6.17 1.88 -14.07
N TRP A 59 -5.78 1.58 -12.82
CA TRP A 59 -6.49 2.07 -11.65
C TRP A 59 -6.28 3.57 -11.45
N LEU A 60 -5.03 4.03 -11.61
CA LEU A 60 -4.69 5.45 -11.52
C LEU A 60 -5.31 6.28 -12.65
N ASP A 61 -5.34 5.76 -13.87
CA ASP A 61 -6.06 6.37 -14.99
C ASP A 61 -7.58 6.43 -14.73
N GLY A 62 -8.08 5.46 -13.95
CA GLY A 62 -9.49 5.28 -13.62
C GLY A 62 -10.00 6.08 -12.42
N LEU A 63 -9.18 6.92 -11.77
CA LEU A 63 -9.59 7.70 -10.59
C LEU A 63 -10.86 8.56 -10.78
N PRO A 64 -11.15 9.15 -11.96
CA PRO A 64 -12.42 9.84 -12.20
C PRO A 64 -13.64 8.91 -12.13
N ALA A 65 -13.49 7.64 -12.50
CA ALA A 65 -14.55 6.66 -12.40
C ALA A 65 -14.70 6.15 -10.96
N GLN A 66 -13.59 5.92 -10.25
CA GLN A 66 -13.60 5.52 -8.84
C GLN A 66 -14.32 6.56 -7.98
N SER A 67 -13.96 7.84 -8.07
CA SER A 67 -14.59 8.94 -7.32
C SER A 67 -16.08 9.08 -7.62
N ARG A 68 -16.46 9.03 -8.90
CA ARG A 68 -17.87 9.07 -9.35
C ARG A 68 -18.69 7.92 -8.80
N MET A 69 -18.13 6.71 -8.73
CA MET A 69 -18.81 5.53 -8.19
C MET A 69 -19.22 5.72 -6.72
N PHE A 70 -18.43 6.47 -5.95
CA PHE A 70 -18.73 6.80 -4.55
C PHE A 70 -19.45 8.14 -4.36
N GLY A 71 -19.79 8.86 -5.45
CA GLY A 71 -20.46 10.16 -5.38
C GLY A 71 -19.59 11.27 -4.76
N LEU A 72 -18.26 11.13 -4.87
CA LEU A 72 -17.29 12.11 -4.38
C LEU A 72 -16.95 13.14 -5.47
N GLU A 73 -16.22 14.18 -5.08
CA GLU A 73 -15.61 15.10 -6.04
C GLU A 73 -14.66 14.34 -6.98
N GLU A 74 -14.62 14.76 -8.25
CA GLU A 74 -13.87 14.07 -9.27
C GLU A 74 -12.36 14.11 -8.96
N CYS A 75 -11.76 12.94 -8.78
CA CYS A 75 -10.33 12.78 -8.62
C CYS A 75 -9.70 12.61 -10.01
N ALA A 76 -8.80 13.51 -10.40
CA ALA A 76 -8.13 13.46 -11.70
C ALA A 76 -7.23 12.20 -11.84
N PRO A 77 -6.99 11.73 -13.08
CA PRO A 77 -6.01 10.68 -13.32
C PRO A 77 -4.63 11.03 -12.76
N LEU A 78 -3.91 10.02 -12.27
CA LEU A 78 -2.60 10.22 -11.64
C LEU A 78 -1.51 9.49 -12.41
N THR A 79 -0.44 10.20 -12.78
CA THR A 79 0.81 9.58 -13.27
C THR A 79 1.90 9.77 -12.22
N PRO A 80 2.44 8.71 -11.61
CA PRO A 80 3.54 8.85 -10.67
C PRO A 80 4.82 9.30 -11.39
N THR A 81 5.69 10.01 -10.68
CA THR A 81 7.01 10.40 -11.18
C THR A 81 7.85 9.17 -11.54
N ARG A 82 7.70 8.07 -10.79
CA ARG A 82 8.39 6.80 -11.03
C ARG A 82 7.52 5.63 -10.56
N TRP A 83 7.33 4.63 -11.42
CA TRP A 83 6.83 3.31 -11.03
C TRP A 83 7.89 2.56 -10.24
N LEU A 84 7.47 1.77 -9.25
CA LEU A 84 8.36 0.93 -8.45
C LEU A 84 8.10 -0.55 -8.73
N ALA A 85 9.15 -1.34 -8.79
CA ALA A 85 9.06 -2.79 -9.02
C ALA A 85 9.68 -3.58 -7.86
N GLU A 86 9.44 -4.90 -7.84
CA GLU A 86 10.12 -5.83 -6.93
C GLU A 86 11.64 -5.59 -6.91
N GLY A 87 12.22 -5.51 -5.71
CA GLY A 87 13.67 -5.36 -5.51
C GLY A 87 14.17 -3.92 -5.62
N ASP A 88 13.32 -2.97 -6.00
CA ASP A 88 13.64 -1.56 -5.85
C ASP A 88 13.83 -1.17 -4.38
N THR A 89 14.54 -0.07 -4.17
CA THR A 89 14.67 0.57 -2.86
C THR A 89 14.31 2.06 -2.95
N VAL A 90 13.77 2.59 -1.85
CA VAL A 90 13.45 4.00 -1.69
C VAL A 90 14.17 4.52 -0.44
N GLN A 91 14.94 5.59 -0.61
CA GLN A 91 15.67 6.21 0.49
C GLN A 91 14.83 7.31 1.15
N VAL A 92 14.65 7.25 2.47
CA VAL A 92 13.97 8.28 3.29
C VAL A 92 14.94 8.76 4.36
N GLY A 93 15.71 9.81 4.05
CA GLY A 93 16.82 10.23 4.92
C GLY A 93 17.87 9.12 5.03
N ALA A 94 18.12 8.64 6.25
CA ALA A 94 19.03 7.51 6.49
C ALA A 94 18.36 6.13 6.33
N MET A 95 17.02 6.06 6.32
CA MET A 95 16.29 4.80 6.20
C MET A 95 16.19 4.34 4.75
N THR A 96 16.32 3.04 4.53
CA THR A 96 16.06 2.41 3.23
C THR A 96 14.82 1.55 3.32
N LEU A 97 13.85 1.79 2.44
CA LEU A 97 12.67 0.96 2.28
C LEU A 97 12.89 0.02 1.08
N LYS A 98 12.74 -1.28 1.29
CA LYS A 98 12.71 -2.27 0.20
C LYS A 98 11.30 -2.38 -0.36
N VAL A 99 11.19 -2.56 -1.67
CA VAL A 99 9.91 -2.76 -2.36
C VAL A 99 9.71 -4.24 -2.65
N LEU A 100 8.58 -4.79 -2.20
CA LEU A 100 8.11 -6.11 -2.62
C LEU A 100 6.79 -5.95 -3.38
N HIS A 101 6.68 -6.57 -4.54
CA HIS A 101 5.47 -6.63 -5.36
C HIS A 101 4.53 -7.72 -4.82
N CYS A 102 3.36 -7.34 -4.34
CA CYS A 102 2.42 -8.22 -3.67
C CYS A 102 1.04 -8.19 -4.37
N PRO A 103 0.93 -8.71 -5.59
CA PRO A 103 -0.31 -8.63 -6.37
C PRO A 103 -1.43 -9.46 -5.75
N GLY A 104 -2.67 -9.10 -6.08
CA GLY A 104 -3.85 -9.91 -5.82
C GLY A 104 -5.05 -9.07 -5.35
N HIS A 105 -4.82 -8.09 -4.47
CA HIS A 105 -5.81 -7.03 -4.23
C HIS A 105 -5.96 -6.15 -5.47
N THR A 106 -4.82 -5.66 -5.96
CA THR A 106 -4.65 -5.10 -7.31
C THR A 106 -3.41 -5.75 -7.95
N PRO A 107 -3.28 -5.77 -9.28
CA PRO A 107 -2.14 -6.42 -9.93
C PRO A 107 -0.81 -5.67 -9.77
N GLY A 108 -0.85 -4.35 -9.50
CA GLY A 108 0.33 -3.51 -9.27
C GLY A 108 0.62 -3.21 -7.80
N HIS A 109 -0.02 -3.90 -6.86
CA HIS A 109 0.17 -3.64 -5.42
C HIS A 109 1.60 -3.93 -4.97
N ILE A 110 2.20 -2.99 -4.23
CA ILE A 110 3.52 -3.12 -3.62
C ILE A 110 3.47 -2.82 -2.12
N VAL A 111 4.41 -3.39 -1.37
CA VAL A 111 4.64 -3.09 0.05
C VAL A 111 6.03 -2.52 0.25
N PHE A 112 6.18 -1.73 1.32
CA PHE A 112 7.46 -1.15 1.74
C PHE A 112 7.95 -1.83 3.02
N ILE A 113 9.16 -2.37 3.00
CA ILE A 113 9.78 -3.04 4.14
C ILE A 113 10.93 -2.20 4.69
N ASN A 114 10.92 -1.92 5.99
CA ASN A 114 12.06 -1.40 6.72
C ASN A 114 12.61 -2.48 7.66
N ASP A 115 13.73 -3.09 7.27
CA ASP A 115 14.37 -4.16 8.06
C ASP A 115 14.94 -3.65 9.38
N GLU A 116 15.47 -2.43 9.42
CA GLU A 116 16.09 -1.88 10.63
C GLU A 116 15.03 -1.59 11.69
N ALA A 117 13.89 -1.02 11.27
CA ALA A 117 12.78 -0.72 12.16
C ALA A 117 11.88 -1.93 12.47
N ARG A 118 12.08 -3.06 11.80
CA ARG A 118 11.16 -4.23 11.82
C ARG A 118 9.70 -3.81 11.59
N LEU A 119 9.50 -2.97 10.57
CA LEU A 119 8.20 -2.41 10.21
C LEU A 119 7.94 -2.52 8.69
N ALA A 120 6.74 -2.95 8.33
CA ALA A 120 6.24 -3.00 6.97
C ALA A 120 5.03 -2.06 6.78
N LEU A 121 4.94 -1.39 5.63
CA LEU A 121 3.72 -0.72 5.18
C LEU A 121 3.11 -1.55 4.06
N VAL A 122 1.97 -2.18 4.34
CA VAL A 122 1.45 -3.27 3.49
C VAL A 122 0.20 -2.90 2.69
N GLY A 123 -0.30 -1.67 2.85
CA GLY A 123 -1.56 -1.23 2.26
C GLY A 123 -2.64 -2.29 2.50
N ASP A 124 -3.31 -2.66 1.42
CA ASP A 124 -4.44 -3.59 1.42
C ASP A 124 -4.07 -5.05 1.13
N VAL A 125 -2.81 -5.45 1.31
CA VAL A 125 -2.43 -6.87 1.18
C VAL A 125 -2.88 -7.68 2.39
N LEU A 126 -2.57 -7.21 3.60
CA LEU A 126 -2.76 -7.93 4.86
C LEU A 126 -3.32 -7.00 5.94
N PHE A 127 -4.33 -7.48 6.66
CA PHE A 127 -4.96 -6.79 7.78
C PHE A 127 -4.83 -7.60 9.06
N ASN A 128 -5.10 -6.99 10.22
CA ASN A 128 -5.24 -7.72 11.47
C ASN A 128 -6.45 -8.67 11.40
N GLY A 129 -6.19 -9.96 11.23
CA GLY A 129 -7.21 -11.00 11.07
C GLY A 129 -7.91 -11.03 9.70
N GLY A 130 -7.36 -10.36 8.69
CA GLY A 130 -7.97 -10.29 7.35
C GLY A 130 -6.95 -10.13 6.22
N VAL A 131 -7.45 -10.11 4.98
CA VAL A 131 -6.66 -9.85 3.75
C VAL A 131 -7.45 -8.93 2.83
N GLY A 132 -6.77 -8.31 1.87
CA GLY A 132 -7.39 -7.49 0.83
C GLY A 132 -8.52 -8.20 0.08
N ARG A 133 -9.52 -7.42 -0.33
CA ARG A 133 -10.53 -7.89 -1.29
C ARG A 133 -9.90 -8.19 -2.64
N THR A 134 -10.39 -9.23 -3.32
CA THR A 134 -9.83 -9.68 -4.61
C THR A 134 -10.90 -9.80 -5.70
N ASP A 135 -12.11 -9.30 -5.45
CA ASP A 135 -13.26 -9.34 -6.35
C ASP A 135 -13.31 -8.14 -7.32
N PHE A 136 -12.28 -7.29 -7.30
CA PHE A 136 -12.11 -6.17 -8.22
C PHE A 136 -11.61 -6.62 -9.61
N PRO A 137 -11.74 -5.78 -10.66
CA PRO A 137 -11.07 -5.99 -11.93
C PRO A 137 -9.59 -6.33 -11.74
N ARG A 138 -9.18 -7.49 -12.27
CA ARG A 138 -7.81 -8.04 -12.16
C ARG A 138 -7.36 -8.36 -10.71
N GLY A 139 -8.29 -8.43 -9.76
CA GLY A 139 -8.06 -9.04 -8.45
C GLY A 139 -7.95 -10.56 -8.55
N ASP A 140 -7.08 -11.16 -7.73
CA ASP A 140 -6.79 -12.59 -7.71
C ASP A 140 -6.46 -13.03 -6.28
N HIS A 141 -7.37 -13.82 -5.69
CA HIS A 141 -7.22 -14.31 -4.33
C HIS A 141 -6.01 -15.24 -4.17
N GLN A 142 -5.76 -16.12 -5.13
CA GLN A 142 -4.64 -17.04 -5.05
C GLN A 142 -3.31 -16.28 -5.16
N ALA A 143 -3.24 -15.27 -6.04
CA ALA A 143 -2.09 -14.39 -6.13
C ALA A 143 -1.83 -13.65 -4.80
N LEU A 144 -2.89 -13.14 -4.17
CA LEU A 144 -2.80 -12.42 -2.88
C LEU A 144 -2.22 -13.33 -1.78
N ILE A 145 -2.82 -14.51 -1.60
CA ILE A 145 -2.38 -15.48 -0.60
C ILE A 145 -0.93 -15.93 -0.89
N ASN A 146 -0.60 -16.21 -2.16
CA ASN A 146 0.76 -16.57 -2.56
C ASN A 146 1.76 -15.45 -2.25
N ALA A 147 1.41 -14.18 -2.49
CA ALA A 147 2.27 -13.04 -2.16
C ALA A 147 2.52 -12.95 -0.65
N ILE A 148 1.48 -13.11 0.17
CA ILE A 148 1.60 -13.10 1.63
C ILE A 148 2.55 -14.22 2.09
N HIS A 149 2.32 -15.47 1.65
CA HIS A 149 3.12 -16.62 2.08
C HIS A 149 4.56 -16.59 1.58
N SER A 150 4.80 -16.16 0.35
CA SER A 150 6.13 -16.22 -0.27
C SER A 150 6.98 -14.96 -0.03
N LYS A 151 6.35 -13.82 0.29
CA LYS A 151 7.06 -12.53 0.41
C LYS A 151 6.95 -11.89 1.78
N LEU A 152 5.75 -11.87 2.40
CA LEU A 152 5.54 -11.19 3.69
C LEU A 152 5.96 -12.07 4.87
N LEU A 153 5.35 -13.25 5.02
CA LEU A 153 5.64 -14.13 6.16
C LEU A 153 7.13 -14.48 6.32
N PRO A 154 7.91 -14.68 5.23
CA PRO A 154 9.34 -14.94 5.34
C PRO A 154 10.19 -13.77 5.86
N GLN A 155 9.65 -12.55 5.95
CA GLN A 155 10.38 -11.40 6.52
C GLN A 155 10.61 -11.55 8.04
N GLY A 156 9.91 -12.46 8.71
CA GLY A 156 10.07 -12.77 10.13
C GLY A 156 8.85 -12.40 10.97
N ASP A 157 8.62 -13.17 12.04
CA ASP A 157 7.42 -13.09 12.88
C ASP A 157 7.32 -11.81 13.72
N ASP A 158 8.48 -11.20 13.99
CA ASP A 158 8.66 -9.95 14.72
C ASP A 158 8.42 -8.71 13.85
N MET A 159 8.24 -8.87 12.53
CA MET A 159 7.91 -7.77 11.62
C MET A 159 6.50 -7.26 11.92
N ALA A 160 6.40 -6.05 12.46
CA ALA A 160 5.14 -5.34 12.61
C ALA A 160 4.70 -4.77 11.25
N PHE A 161 3.40 -4.58 11.03
CA PHE A 161 2.92 -3.91 9.83
C PHE A 161 1.83 -2.86 10.10
N ILE A 162 1.83 -1.84 9.25
CA ILE A 162 0.79 -0.82 9.13
C ILE A 162 -0.08 -1.21 7.92
N PRO A 163 -1.33 -1.65 8.14
CA PRO A 163 -2.27 -1.87 7.04
C PRO A 163 -2.86 -0.55 6.51
N GLY A 164 -3.49 -0.61 5.35
CA GLY A 164 -4.33 0.47 4.83
C GLY A 164 -5.54 0.76 5.73
N HIS A 165 -6.10 -0.30 6.33
CA HIS A 165 -7.28 -0.21 7.18
C HIS A 165 -7.16 -1.05 8.45
N GLY A 166 -7.78 -0.55 9.52
CA GLY A 166 -7.82 -1.24 10.80
C GLY A 166 -6.53 -1.11 11.60
N PRO A 167 -6.39 -1.87 12.71
CA PRO A 167 -5.24 -1.78 13.60
C PRO A 167 -4.01 -2.49 13.03
N MET A 168 -2.83 -2.08 13.49
CA MET A 168 -1.58 -2.79 13.24
C MET A 168 -1.60 -4.23 13.78
N SER A 169 -0.74 -5.08 13.23
CA SER A 169 -0.45 -6.44 13.71
C SER A 169 1.01 -6.81 13.41
N THR A 170 1.38 -8.09 13.56
CA THR A 170 2.67 -8.63 13.12
C THR A 170 2.49 -9.81 12.20
N PHE A 171 3.46 -10.09 11.33
CA PHE A 171 3.41 -11.27 10.45
C PHE A 171 3.31 -12.58 11.24
N GLY A 172 3.93 -12.66 12.41
CA GLY A 172 3.81 -13.82 13.29
C GLY A 172 2.39 -14.02 13.83
N GLN A 173 1.70 -12.94 14.22
CA GLN A 173 0.30 -13.00 14.65
C GLN A 173 -0.60 -13.47 13.51
N GLU A 174 -0.43 -12.90 12.31
CA GLU A 174 -1.27 -13.26 11.17
C GLU A 174 -1.00 -14.69 10.70
N ARG A 175 0.25 -15.15 10.67
CA ARG A 175 0.58 -16.55 10.34
C ARG A 175 -0.15 -17.56 11.23
N LEU A 176 -0.33 -17.25 12.52
CA LEU A 176 -0.96 -18.15 13.48
C LEU A 176 -2.49 -18.02 13.52
N HIS A 177 -2.99 -16.78 13.40
CA HIS A 177 -4.38 -16.47 13.76
C HIS A 177 -5.24 -16.04 12.58
N ASN A 178 -4.65 -15.57 11.48
CA ASN A 178 -5.41 -15.09 10.34
C ASN A 178 -6.13 -16.27 9.65
N PRO A 179 -7.47 -16.26 9.57
CA PRO A 179 -8.22 -17.39 9.03
C PRO A 179 -7.98 -17.61 7.54
N PHE A 180 -7.52 -16.60 6.80
CA PHE A 180 -7.24 -16.67 5.36
C PHE A 180 -5.88 -17.31 5.03
N LEU A 181 -4.97 -17.40 6.01
CA LEU A 181 -3.61 -17.93 5.83
C LEU A 181 -3.46 -19.38 6.28
N ARG A 182 -4.57 -20.01 6.68
CA ARG A 182 -4.59 -21.41 7.09
C ARG A 182 -4.89 -22.26 5.87
N GLU A 183 -4.09 -23.30 5.66
CA GLU A 183 -4.50 -24.39 4.77
C GLU A 183 -5.78 -25.03 5.35
N GLU A 184 -6.81 -25.20 4.53
CA GLU A 184 -7.92 -26.06 4.94
C GLU A 184 -7.33 -27.44 5.26
N PRO A 185 -7.65 -28.03 6.43
CA PRO A 185 -7.20 -29.37 6.70
C PRO A 185 -7.72 -30.28 5.59
N ALA A 186 -6.81 -30.98 4.92
CA ALA A 186 -7.18 -31.99 3.93
C ALA A 186 -8.23 -32.91 4.55
N VAL A 187 -9.46 -32.85 4.01
CA VAL A 187 -10.54 -33.73 4.42
C VAL A 187 -10.24 -35.07 3.75
N TRP A 188 -9.61 -35.98 4.50
CA TRP A 188 -9.37 -37.37 4.09
C TRP A 188 -10.64 -38.20 4.23
#